data_AF-A0A6G8PXW4-F1
#
_entry.id   AF-A0A6G8PXW4-F1
#
_cell.length_a   1.000
_cell.length_b   1.000
_cell.length_c   1.000
_cell.angle_alpha   90.00
_cell.angle_beta   90.00
_cell.angle_gamma   90.00
#
_symmetry.space_group_name_H-M   'P 1'
#
loop_
_entity.id
_entity.type
_entity.pdbx_description
1 polymer ?
#
loop_
_entity_poly.entity_id
_entity_poly.type
_entity_poly.pdbx_seq_one_letter_code
_entity_poly.pdbx_strand_id
1 'polypeptide(L)'
;MSSTQRIFLSLGVTFAVILGYLVFQSSVQEVETQPRQGGPPVTPTFKEGKGREFASDKIIVQIEEDATQADLETINRRNDARTEDDLPRSDVSVVDLPQDLPVEEAIERYEASPDVEYAEPDFLLKPAQTPPPDDPDYPRLYGLNNTGQSGGSSDADIDASEAWGTTTGDPSVVVAVIDEGVDTDHQDLRDNIWVNPGESGSGRETNGIDDDRNGYVDDVNGWDFANNDNSVYDPDPISGAGDEHGTHVAGTIAARATTPSGSPGSTGRPGSCRSSFSARTGAIPRMPSRRSTTR
;
A
#
# COMPACT_ATOMS: atom_id res chain seq x y z
N MET A 1 -7.27 -83.83 -25.65
CA MET A 1 -7.25 -83.92 -27.12
C MET A 1 -8.41 -83.09 -27.67
N SER A 2 -8.08 -82.17 -28.60
CA SER A 2 -8.88 -81.45 -29.61
C SER A 2 -10.42 -81.40 -29.46
N SER A 3 -11.05 -80.25 -29.19
CA SER A 3 -11.40 -79.14 -30.10
C SER A 3 -12.65 -79.37 -30.97
N THR A 4 -13.60 -78.42 -30.88
CA THR A 4 -14.61 -77.97 -31.90
C THR A 4 -15.78 -78.92 -32.23
N GLN A 5 -17.07 -78.53 -32.39
CA GLN A 5 -17.82 -77.26 -32.44
C GLN A 5 -19.35 -77.56 -32.63
N ARG A 6 -20.24 -76.58 -32.36
CA ARG A 6 -21.65 -76.37 -32.88
C ARG A 6 -22.83 -76.80 -31.98
N ILE A 7 -23.35 -75.93 -31.10
CA ILE A 7 -24.49 -74.96 -31.20
C ILE A 7 -25.90 -75.61 -31.36
N PHE A 8 -26.76 -75.53 -30.33
CA PHE A 8 -28.03 -74.75 -30.24
C PHE A 8 -28.97 -75.20 -29.09
N LEU A 9 -29.74 -74.23 -28.59
CA LEU A 9 -31.00 -74.28 -27.80
C LEU A 9 -30.99 -74.18 -26.26
N SER A 10 -31.31 -72.94 -25.84
CA SER A 10 -32.29 -72.52 -24.82
C SER A 10 -32.20 -72.99 -23.36
N LEU A 11 -32.26 -71.98 -22.48
CA LEU A 11 -32.75 -71.91 -21.08
C LEU A 11 -31.68 -71.70 -19.99
N GLY A 12 -31.96 -70.73 -19.10
CA GLY A 12 -31.25 -70.45 -17.84
C GLY A 12 -30.57 -69.09 -17.87
N VAL A 13 -31.21 -67.99 -17.48
CA VAL A 13 -31.47 -67.53 -16.10
C VAL A 13 -30.19 -67.42 -15.27
N THR A 14 -30.04 -66.25 -14.64
CA THR A 14 -29.10 -65.83 -13.58
C THR A 14 -27.63 -65.60 -13.93
N PHE A 15 -27.27 -64.33 -14.18
CA PHE A 15 -26.03 -63.77 -13.61
C PHE A 15 -26.30 -62.36 -13.08
N ALA A 16 -26.10 -62.24 -11.77
CA ALA A 16 -26.26 -61.03 -11.00
C ALA A 16 -25.22 -59.97 -11.41
N VAL A 17 -25.69 -58.75 -11.68
CA VAL A 17 -24.88 -57.54 -11.54
C VAL A 17 -25.52 -56.73 -10.42
N ILE A 18 -25.22 -57.12 -9.18
CA ILE A 18 -25.34 -56.23 -8.04
C ILE A 18 -24.07 -55.36 -8.07
N LEU A 19 -24.10 -54.32 -8.88
CA LEU A 19 -23.25 -53.16 -8.64
C LEU A 19 -24.16 -52.15 -7.95
N GLY A 20 -24.14 -52.20 -6.61
CA GLY A 20 -24.88 -51.27 -5.78
C GLY A 20 -24.42 -49.86 -6.10
N TYR A 21 -25.24 -49.13 -6.86
CA TYR A 21 -25.27 -47.69 -6.82
C TYR A 21 -25.73 -47.30 -5.41
N LEU A 22 -24.78 -47.26 -4.48
CA LEU A 22 -24.88 -46.45 -3.28
C LEU A 22 -24.83 -45.00 -3.77
N VAL A 23 -26.01 -44.48 -4.13
CA VAL A 23 -26.24 -43.05 -4.18
C VAL A 23 -26.13 -42.60 -2.72
N PHE A 24 -24.92 -42.23 -2.31
CA PHE A 24 -24.74 -41.33 -1.18
C PHE A 24 -25.43 -40.03 -1.61
N GLN A 25 -26.71 -39.89 -1.26
CA GLN A 25 -27.27 -38.55 -1.15
C GLN A 25 -26.56 -37.94 0.05
N SER A 26 -25.44 -37.28 -0.23
CA SER A 26 -24.98 -36.19 0.62
C SER A 26 -26.14 -35.22 0.68
N SER A 27 -26.91 -35.29 1.76
CA SER A 27 -27.74 -34.19 2.19
C SER A 27 -26.80 -33.00 2.29
N VAL A 28 -26.83 -32.12 1.28
CA VAL A 28 -26.30 -30.77 1.44
C VAL A 28 -27.10 -30.22 2.60
N GLN A 29 -26.46 -30.14 3.76
CA GLN A 29 -27.07 -29.55 4.93
C GLN A 29 -27.18 -28.08 4.59
N GLU A 30 -28.40 -27.64 4.28
CA GLU A 30 -28.69 -26.24 3.98
C GLU A 30 -28.27 -25.44 5.22
N VAL A 31 -27.20 -24.66 5.10
CA VAL A 31 -26.74 -23.82 6.21
C VAL A 31 -27.74 -22.68 6.31
N GLU A 32 -28.55 -22.71 7.37
CA GLU A 32 -29.65 -21.78 7.54
C GLU A 32 -29.13 -20.52 8.23
N THR A 33 -28.75 -19.52 7.44
CA THR A 33 -28.40 -18.20 7.97
C THR A 33 -29.71 -17.48 8.36
N GLN A 34 -29.95 -17.15 9.63
CA GLN A 34 -31.18 -16.43 10.00
C GLN A 34 -30.94 -14.91 10.01
N PRO A 35 -31.89 -14.08 9.54
CA PRO A 35 -31.80 -12.62 9.72
C PRO A 35 -31.61 -12.31 11.21
N ARG A 36 -30.79 -11.30 11.58
CA ARG A 36 -30.68 -10.88 12.98
C ARG A 36 -32.07 -10.55 13.55
N GLN A 37 -32.59 -11.42 14.40
CA GLN A 37 -33.84 -11.20 15.14
C GLN A 37 -33.51 -10.41 16.42
N GLY A 38 -33.79 -9.10 16.42
CA GLY A 38 -33.84 -8.30 17.66
C GLY A 38 -32.56 -7.61 18.14
N GLY A 39 -31.58 -7.37 17.25
CA GLY A 39 -30.47 -6.44 17.53
C GLY A 39 -30.85 -4.98 17.24
N PRO A 40 -30.11 -3.97 17.78
CA PRO A 40 -30.25 -2.59 17.31
C PRO A 40 -29.99 -2.54 15.79
N PRO A 41 -30.65 -1.65 15.03
CA PRO A 41 -30.41 -1.50 13.61
C PRO A 41 -28.91 -1.33 13.36
N VAL A 42 -28.33 -2.21 12.54
CA VAL A 42 -26.95 -2.05 12.08
C VAL A 42 -26.96 -0.78 11.24
N THR A 43 -26.19 0.22 11.66
CA THR A 43 -26.01 1.41 10.84
C THR A 43 -25.06 1.00 9.72
N PRO A 44 -25.41 1.24 8.44
CA PRO A 44 -24.53 0.92 7.32
C PRO A 44 -23.11 1.38 7.59
N THR A 45 -22.14 0.46 7.49
CA THR A 45 -20.73 0.79 7.72
C THR A 45 -20.29 1.85 6.72
N PHE A 46 -20.82 1.75 5.50
CA PHE A 46 -20.77 2.80 4.51
C PHE A 46 -21.89 3.84 4.71
N LYS A 47 -21.50 5.08 4.99
CA LYS A 47 -22.39 6.24 4.87
C LYS A 47 -22.01 7.00 3.61
N GLU A 48 -22.92 7.11 2.66
CA GLU A 48 -22.69 7.87 1.42
C GLU A 48 -22.20 9.28 1.78
N GLY A 49 -20.93 9.53 1.48
CA GLY A 49 -20.22 10.70 1.95
C GLY A 49 -18.98 10.95 1.10
N LYS A 50 -18.98 12.10 0.42
CA LYS A 50 -17.82 12.74 -0.25
C LYS A 50 -17.48 12.29 -1.68
N GLY A 51 -18.46 12.05 -2.55
CA GLY A 51 -18.24 12.10 -4.01
C GLY A 51 -17.24 11.09 -4.59
N ARG A 52 -17.05 9.94 -3.92
CA ARG A 52 -16.29 8.80 -4.46
C ARG A 52 -17.23 7.97 -5.32
N GLU A 53 -16.81 7.67 -6.56
CA GLU A 53 -17.55 6.78 -7.45
C GLU A 53 -17.22 5.32 -7.12
N PHE A 54 -18.18 4.43 -7.31
CA PHE A 54 -18.07 2.98 -7.10
C PHE A 54 -18.77 2.22 -8.22
N ALA A 55 -18.40 0.95 -8.42
CA ALA A 55 -19.05 0.07 -9.37
C ALA A 55 -20.52 -0.14 -8.97
N SER A 56 -21.44 0.05 -9.92
CA SER A 56 -22.88 -0.04 -9.64
C SER A 56 -23.39 -1.48 -9.47
N ASP A 57 -22.54 -2.47 -9.74
CA ASP A 57 -22.87 -3.88 -9.82
C ASP A 57 -21.97 -4.76 -8.92
N LYS A 58 -21.20 -4.17 -8.00
CA LYS A 58 -20.28 -4.91 -7.13
C LYS A 58 -20.24 -4.37 -5.70
N ILE A 59 -20.09 -5.28 -4.76
CA ILE A 59 -19.75 -4.99 -3.36
C ILE A 59 -18.58 -5.88 -2.91
N ILE A 60 -17.88 -5.41 -1.87
CA ILE A 60 -16.87 -6.16 -1.14
C ILE A 60 -17.49 -6.60 0.18
N VAL A 61 -17.43 -7.89 0.49
CA VAL A 61 -18.04 -8.47 1.68
C VAL A 61 -16.98 -9.19 2.50
N GLN A 62 -16.88 -8.85 3.79
CA GLN A 62 -16.13 -9.64 4.77
C GLN A 62 -17.10 -10.43 5.64
N ILE A 63 -16.86 -11.73 5.77
CA ILE A 63 -17.63 -12.60 6.65
C ILE A 63 -17.03 -12.63 8.07
N GLU A 64 -17.84 -12.92 9.07
CA GLU A 64 -17.37 -13.10 10.45
C GLU A 64 -16.40 -14.29 10.57
N GLU A 65 -15.53 -14.30 11.60
CA GLU A 65 -14.48 -15.32 11.79
C GLU A 65 -15.04 -16.76 11.92
N ASP A 66 -16.27 -16.91 12.41
CA ASP A 66 -16.96 -18.20 12.55
C ASP A 66 -17.89 -18.56 11.38
N ALA A 67 -18.04 -17.66 10.40
CA ALA A 67 -18.75 -17.90 9.17
C ALA A 67 -17.87 -18.57 8.11
N THR A 68 -18.51 -19.18 7.11
CA THR A 68 -17.85 -19.90 6.03
C THR A 68 -18.25 -19.35 4.67
N GLN A 69 -17.50 -19.69 3.62
CA GLN A 69 -17.87 -19.36 2.25
C GLN A 69 -19.24 -19.96 1.83
N ALA A 70 -19.67 -21.07 2.45
CA ALA A 70 -21.00 -21.62 2.22
C ALA A 70 -22.12 -20.74 2.80
N ASP A 71 -21.83 -19.99 3.88
CA ASP A 71 -22.73 -19.00 4.45
C ASP A 71 -22.87 -17.80 3.52
N LEU A 72 -21.74 -17.31 2.98
CA LEU A 72 -21.72 -16.27 1.96
C LEU A 72 -22.49 -16.69 0.70
N GLU A 73 -22.30 -17.91 0.20
CA GLU A 73 -23.08 -18.45 -0.93
C GLU A 73 -24.60 -18.46 -0.63
N THR A 74 -24.98 -18.71 0.62
CA THR A 74 -26.39 -18.67 1.04
C THR A 74 -26.94 -17.25 1.03
N ILE A 75 -26.16 -16.28 1.50
CA ILE A 75 -26.50 -14.86 1.44
C ILE A 75 -26.59 -14.38 -0.02
N ASN A 76 -25.65 -14.78 -0.86
CA ASN A 76 -25.62 -14.48 -2.30
C ASN A 76 -26.90 -14.98 -2.99
N ARG A 77 -27.29 -16.25 -2.76
CA ARG A 77 -28.52 -16.84 -3.33
C ARG A 77 -29.79 -16.07 -2.96
N ARG A 78 -29.87 -15.50 -1.76
CA ARG A 78 -31.04 -14.70 -1.32
C ARG A 78 -31.12 -13.35 -2.01
N ASN A 79 -29.99 -12.83 -2.46
CA ASN A 79 -29.86 -11.53 -3.10
C ASN A 79 -29.70 -11.63 -4.63
N ASP A 80 -29.84 -12.83 -5.21
CA ASP A 80 -29.56 -13.12 -6.63
C ASP A 80 -28.17 -12.63 -7.09
N ALA A 81 -27.22 -12.67 -6.16
CA ALA A 81 -25.84 -12.24 -6.32
C ALA A 81 -24.91 -13.45 -6.45
N ARG A 82 -23.66 -13.22 -6.82
CA ARG A 82 -22.63 -14.28 -6.92
C ARG A 82 -21.27 -13.77 -6.50
N THR A 83 -20.46 -14.62 -5.87
CA THR A 83 -19.04 -14.33 -5.67
C THR A 83 -18.35 -14.32 -7.03
N GLU A 84 -17.67 -13.22 -7.35
CA GLU A 84 -16.81 -13.09 -8.52
C GLU A 84 -15.39 -13.57 -8.20
N ASP A 85 -14.85 -13.12 -7.07
CA ASP A 85 -13.47 -13.43 -6.65
C ASP A 85 -13.37 -13.54 -5.13
N ASP A 86 -12.47 -14.41 -4.68
CA ASP A 86 -12.14 -14.62 -3.27
C ASP A 86 -10.69 -14.17 -3.06
N LEU A 87 -10.48 -13.14 -2.21
CA LEU A 87 -9.16 -12.55 -2.03
C LEU A 87 -8.27 -13.48 -1.20
N PRO A 88 -7.25 -14.14 -1.80
CA PRO A 88 -6.48 -15.15 -1.11
C PRO A 88 -5.65 -14.49 -0.01
N ARG A 89 -5.94 -14.84 1.25
CA ARG A 89 -5.35 -14.38 2.55
C ARG A 89 -6.23 -13.46 3.40
N SER A 90 -7.49 -13.27 3.03
CA SER A 90 -8.50 -12.59 3.85
C SER A 90 -9.84 -13.30 3.71
N ASP A 91 -10.72 -13.16 4.70
CA ASP A 91 -12.11 -13.64 4.64
C ASP A 91 -13.01 -12.65 3.88
N VAL A 92 -12.47 -12.11 2.77
CA VAL A 92 -13.04 -11.04 1.95
C VAL A 92 -13.28 -11.54 0.54
N SER A 93 -14.48 -11.27 0.03
CA SER A 93 -14.92 -11.68 -1.30
C SER A 93 -15.50 -10.48 -2.07
N VAL A 94 -15.28 -10.48 -3.39
CA VAL A 94 -15.94 -9.56 -4.33
C VAL A 94 -17.22 -10.22 -4.81
N VAL A 95 -18.34 -9.52 -4.68
CA VAL A 95 -19.67 -10.04 -5.01
C VAL A 95 -20.32 -9.20 -6.10
N ASP A 96 -20.66 -9.88 -7.21
CA ASP A 96 -21.47 -9.34 -8.30
C ASP A 96 -22.94 -9.27 -7.88
N LEU A 97 -23.54 -8.09 -8.05
CA LEU A 97 -24.95 -7.82 -7.81
C LEU A 97 -25.78 -7.96 -9.10
N PRO A 98 -27.08 -8.32 -8.98
CA PRO A 98 -28.00 -8.24 -10.11
C PRO A 98 -28.30 -6.77 -10.46
N GLN A 99 -28.65 -6.50 -11.71
CA GLN A 99 -28.85 -5.12 -12.22
C GLN A 99 -29.97 -4.34 -11.52
N ASP A 100 -30.90 -5.03 -10.86
CA ASP A 100 -32.05 -4.47 -10.17
C ASP A 100 -31.84 -4.32 -8.65
N LEU A 101 -30.64 -4.63 -8.13
CA LEU A 101 -30.27 -4.42 -6.74
C LEU A 101 -29.24 -3.29 -6.61
N PRO A 102 -29.65 -2.09 -6.16
CA PRO A 102 -28.72 -1.00 -5.89
C PRO A 102 -27.69 -1.39 -4.83
N VAL A 103 -26.46 -0.87 -4.97
CA VAL A 103 -25.32 -1.16 -4.08
C VAL A 103 -25.64 -0.86 -2.62
N GLU A 104 -26.27 0.26 -2.35
CA GLU A 104 -26.63 0.68 -0.99
C GLU A 104 -27.64 -0.28 -0.37
N GLU A 105 -28.64 -0.70 -1.15
CA GLU A 105 -29.61 -1.69 -0.70
C GLU A 105 -28.97 -3.07 -0.51
N ALA A 106 -28.01 -3.45 -1.36
CA ALA A 106 -27.25 -4.68 -1.18
C ALA A 106 -26.46 -4.65 0.14
N ILE A 107 -25.75 -3.57 0.44
CA ILE A 107 -25.00 -3.42 1.70
C ILE A 107 -25.92 -3.61 2.90
N GLU A 108 -27.07 -2.93 2.93
CA GLU A 108 -28.06 -3.08 4.01
C GLU A 108 -28.53 -4.54 4.16
N ARG A 109 -28.75 -5.25 3.06
CA ARG A 109 -29.18 -6.66 3.08
C ARG A 109 -28.10 -7.62 3.54
N TYR A 110 -26.83 -7.38 3.18
CA TYR A 110 -25.71 -8.21 3.61
C TYR A 110 -25.39 -7.98 5.09
N GLU A 111 -25.33 -6.72 5.53
CA GLU A 111 -25.06 -6.37 6.94
C GLU A 111 -26.22 -6.74 7.90
N ALA A 112 -27.39 -7.09 7.38
CA ALA A 112 -28.48 -7.67 8.16
C ALA A 112 -28.22 -9.14 8.55
N SER A 113 -27.27 -9.81 7.89
CA SER A 113 -26.84 -11.17 8.22
C SER A 113 -25.91 -11.17 9.43
N PRO A 114 -26.07 -12.08 10.40
CA PRO A 114 -25.10 -12.23 11.49
C PRO A 114 -23.75 -12.76 11.03
N ASP A 115 -23.66 -13.34 9.83
CA ASP A 115 -22.45 -13.95 9.29
C ASP A 115 -21.58 -12.97 8.48
N VAL A 116 -21.99 -11.70 8.39
CA VAL A 116 -21.29 -10.63 7.66
C VAL A 116 -20.76 -9.63 8.68
N GLU A 117 -19.44 -9.45 8.71
CA GLU A 117 -18.78 -8.44 9.54
C GLU A 117 -19.01 -7.04 8.95
N TYR A 118 -18.82 -6.89 7.63
CA TYR A 118 -19.16 -5.68 6.89
C TYR A 118 -19.42 -5.94 5.40
N ALA A 119 -20.14 -5.00 4.76
CA ALA A 119 -20.22 -4.89 3.31
C ALA A 119 -19.97 -3.44 2.86
N GLU A 120 -19.23 -3.26 1.77
CA GLU A 120 -18.93 -1.93 1.23
C GLU A 120 -18.96 -1.89 -0.32
N PRO A 121 -19.10 -0.70 -0.94
CA PRO A 121 -19.01 -0.58 -2.39
C PRO A 121 -17.61 -0.90 -2.91
N ASP A 122 -17.53 -1.48 -4.11
CA ASP A 122 -16.26 -1.55 -4.85
C ASP A 122 -15.93 -0.18 -5.47
N PHE A 123 -15.06 0.60 -4.81
CA PHE A 123 -14.75 1.97 -5.24
C PHE A 123 -13.92 2.03 -6.52
N LEU A 124 -14.35 2.87 -7.45
CA LEU A 124 -13.58 3.16 -8.66
C LEU A 124 -12.38 4.04 -8.31
N LEU A 125 -11.18 3.46 -8.42
CA LEU A 125 -9.94 4.22 -8.40
C LEU A 125 -9.77 4.89 -9.76
N LYS A 126 -9.93 6.22 -9.79
CA LYS A 126 -9.51 7.03 -10.93
C LYS A 126 -8.02 7.31 -10.78
N PRO A 127 -7.22 7.29 -11.86
CA PRO A 127 -5.87 7.81 -11.82
C PRO A 127 -5.96 9.25 -11.32
N ALA A 128 -5.48 9.50 -10.11
CA ALA A 128 -5.16 10.85 -9.70
C ALA A 128 -3.99 11.25 -10.59
N GLN A 129 -4.29 11.97 -11.67
CA GLN A 129 -3.29 12.59 -12.53
C GLN A 129 -2.64 13.70 -11.70
N THR A 130 -1.77 13.34 -10.77
CA THR A 130 -0.84 14.29 -10.17
C THR A 130 0.03 14.77 -11.33
N PRO A 131 -0.04 16.07 -11.70
CA PRO A 131 0.79 16.57 -12.78
C PRO A 131 2.26 16.28 -12.43
N PRO A 132 3.09 15.91 -13.42
CA PRO A 132 4.50 15.67 -13.17
C PRO A 132 5.12 16.91 -12.50
N PRO A 133 6.17 16.72 -11.69
CA PRO A 133 6.87 17.83 -11.03
C PRO A 133 7.28 18.90 -12.06
N ASP A 134 7.17 20.18 -11.70
CA ASP A 134 7.62 21.30 -12.53
C ASP A 134 9.15 21.47 -12.47
N ASP A 135 9.86 20.36 -12.61
CA ASP A 135 11.31 20.29 -12.61
C ASP A 135 11.83 20.18 -14.06
N PRO A 136 12.66 21.12 -14.53
CA PRO A 136 13.29 21.07 -15.85
C PRO A 136 14.08 19.79 -16.14
N ASP A 137 14.66 19.15 -15.12
CA ASP A 137 15.47 17.95 -15.24
C ASP A 137 14.64 16.65 -15.12
N TYR A 138 13.38 16.71 -14.68
CA TYR A 138 12.48 15.56 -14.53
C TYR A 138 12.35 14.70 -15.80
N PRO A 139 12.26 15.26 -17.03
CA PRO A 139 12.25 14.44 -18.24
C PRO A 139 13.47 13.53 -18.40
N ARG A 140 14.59 13.82 -17.73
CA ARG A 140 15.82 13.00 -17.79
C ARG A 140 15.86 11.90 -16.74
N LEU A 141 14.98 11.92 -15.74
CA LEU A 141 14.96 10.99 -14.62
C LEU A 141 14.25 9.70 -14.99
N TYR A 142 14.83 8.95 -15.92
CA TYR A 142 14.26 7.71 -16.44
C TYR A 142 13.96 6.69 -15.35
N GLY A 143 14.71 6.69 -14.23
CA GLY A 143 14.42 5.78 -13.11
C GLY A 143 13.09 6.06 -12.40
N LEU A 144 12.55 7.29 -12.53
CA LEU A 144 11.26 7.69 -11.94
C LEU A 144 10.10 7.51 -12.93
N ASN A 145 10.35 7.80 -14.21
CA ASN A 145 9.38 7.69 -15.30
C ASN A 145 10.13 7.54 -16.63
N ASN A 146 9.99 6.39 -17.27
CA ASN A 146 10.72 5.99 -18.46
C ASN A 146 9.79 5.89 -19.67
N THR A 147 9.89 6.89 -20.52
CA THR A 147 9.18 6.95 -21.82
C THR A 147 10.08 6.50 -22.98
N GLY A 148 11.23 5.89 -22.69
CA GLY A 148 12.28 5.56 -23.65
C GLY A 148 13.20 6.74 -23.98
N GLN A 149 13.14 7.84 -23.22
CA GLN A 149 13.85 9.10 -23.49
C GLN A 149 15.38 8.97 -23.49
N SER A 150 15.91 7.93 -22.85
CA SER A 150 17.34 7.64 -22.73
C SER A 150 17.79 6.47 -23.62
N GLY A 151 16.92 6.02 -24.54
CA GLY A 151 17.19 4.87 -25.43
C GLY A 151 16.99 3.49 -24.77
N GLY A 152 16.42 3.46 -23.56
CA GLY A 152 16.00 2.24 -22.86
C GLY A 152 14.62 1.73 -23.28
N SER A 153 14.17 0.64 -22.65
CA SER A 153 12.79 0.16 -22.77
C SER A 153 11.85 1.12 -22.05
N SER A 154 10.77 1.54 -22.71
CA SER A 154 9.67 2.25 -22.06
C SER A 154 9.12 1.42 -20.90
N ASP A 155 8.62 2.07 -19.86
CA ASP A 155 7.99 1.44 -18.68
C ASP A 155 8.97 0.66 -17.79
N ALA A 156 10.28 0.72 -18.08
CA ALA A 156 11.31 0.18 -17.22
C ALA A 156 11.74 1.23 -16.19
N ASP A 157 10.87 1.48 -15.21
CA ASP A 157 11.05 2.44 -14.11
C ASP A 157 10.33 1.97 -12.82
N ILE A 158 10.06 2.87 -11.88
CA ILE A 158 9.46 2.56 -10.57
C ILE A 158 8.01 3.05 -10.43
N ASP A 159 7.38 3.52 -11.52
CA ASP A 159 6.03 4.09 -11.54
C ASP A 159 5.85 5.24 -10.53
N ALA A 160 6.86 6.12 -10.41
CA ALA A 160 6.84 7.18 -9.40
C ALA A 160 5.71 8.18 -9.65
N SER A 161 5.41 8.49 -10.92
CA SER A 161 4.36 9.45 -11.30
C SER A 161 2.98 8.97 -10.86
N GLU A 162 2.75 7.68 -11.02
CA GLU A 162 1.55 6.94 -10.66
C GLU A 162 1.43 6.88 -9.14
N ALA A 163 2.52 6.55 -8.45
CA ALA A 163 2.58 6.52 -6.99
C ALA A 163 2.25 7.88 -6.36
N TRP A 164 2.67 8.99 -6.98
CA TRP A 164 2.32 10.35 -6.55
C TRP A 164 0.85 10.70 -6.71
N GLY A 165 0.09 9.90 -7.47
CA GLY A 165 -1.38 9.93 -7.43
C GLY A 165 -1.96 9.46 -6.09
N THR A 166 -1.21 8.65 -5.34
CA THR A 166 -1.60 8.14 -4.02
C THR A 166 -1.00 8.97 -2.89
N THR A 167 0.32 9.20 -2.92
CA THR A 167 1.03 10.01 -1.93
C THR A 167 2.34 10.53 -2.49
N THR A 168 2.72 11.76 -2.13
CA THR A 168 4.04 12.33 -2.41
C THR A 168 4.98 12.21 -1.21
N GLY A 169 4.63 11.40 -0.21
CA GLY A 169 5.36 11.28 1.05
C GLY A 169 4.69 12.02 2.21
N ASP A 170 5.24 11.83 3.41
CA ASP A 170 4.77 12.44 4.66
C ASP A 170 5.99 13.02 5.40
N PRO A 171 6.02 14.34 5.71
CA PRO A 171 7.14 14.97 6.42
C PRO A 171 7.44 14.42 7.82
N SER A 172 6.55 13.59 8.39
CA SER A 172 6.77 12.85 9.64
C SER A 172 7.60 11.57 9.44
N VAL A 173 7.71 11.08 8.21
CA VAL A 173 8.59 9.96 7.86
C VAL A 173 10.01 10.50 7.68
N VAL A 174 10.92 9.97 8.48
CA VAL A 174 12.35 10.31 8.45
C VAL A 174 13.12 9.13 7.87
N VAL A 175 13.99 9.39 6.89
CA VAL A 175 14.85 8.42 6.23
C VAL A 175 16.30 8.72 6.61
N ALA A 176 16.98 7.75 7.20
CA ALA A 176 18.39 7.91 7.53
C ALA A 176 19.28 7.64 6.31
N VAL A 177 20.11 8.62 5.93
CA VAL A 177 21.15 8.45 4.91
C VAL A 177 22.48 8.23 5.63
N ILE A 178 23.02 7.02 5.52
CA ILE A 178 24.32 6.65 6.09
C ILE A 178 25.29 6.54 4.91
N ASP A 179 25.95 7.65 4.61
CA ASP A 179 26.79 7.82 3.42
C ASP A 179 27.96 8.77 3.77
N GLU A 180 28.58 9.43 2.79
CA GLU A 180 29.68 10.38 2.99
C GLU A 180 29.26 11.64 3.77
N GLY A 181 27.99 12.02 3.68
CA GLY A 181 27.45 13.26 4.23
C GLY A 181 26.33 13.78 3.33
N VAL A 182 25.72 14.91 3.66
CA VAL A 182 24.67 15.54 2.83
C VAL A 182 24.82 17.05 2.89
N ASP A 183 24.92 17.71 1.73
CA ASP A 183 24.83 19.17 1.63
C ASP A 183 23.44 19.64 2.08
N THR A 184 23.35 20.05 3.35
CA THR A 184 22.10 20.47 3.97
C THR A 184 21.59 21.82 3.45
N ASP A 185 22.46 22.60 2.80
CA ASP A 185 22.13 23.91 2.23
C ASP A 185 21.77 23.83 0.74
N HIS A 186 21.88 22.65 0.13
CA HIS A 186 21.53 22.43 -1.27
C HIS A 186 20.09 22.88 -1.55
N GLN A 187 19.89 23.71 -2.58
CA GLN A 187 18.61 24.40 -2.83
C GLN A 187 17.42 23.47 -3.04
N ASP A 188 17.67 22.23 -3.47
CA ASP A 188 16.65 21.20 -3.66
C ASP A 188 16.53 20.22 -2.50
N LEU A 189 17.37 20.31 -1.46
CA LEU A 189 17.33 19.41 -0.31
C LEU A 189 16.94 20.11 0.98
N ARG A 190 17.38 21.36 1.19
CA ARG A 190 17.26 22.06 2.48
C ARG A 190 15.87 22.05 3.13
N ASP A 191 14.80 22.07 2.32
CA ASP A 191 13.42 22.07 2.81
C ASP A 191 12.96 20.67 3.28
N ASN A 192 13.67 19.63 2.83
CA ASN A 192 13.47 18.22 3.18
C ASN A 192 14.57 17.66 4.10
N ILE A 193 15.53 18.46 4.56
CA ILE A 193 16.49 18.01 5.57
C ILE A 193 15.79 17.84 6.93
N TRP A 194 16.11 16.76 7.63
CA TRP A 194 15.64 16.54 8.99
C TRP A 194 16.27 17.54 9.95
N VAL A 195 15.47 18.03 10.90
CA VAL A 195 15.93 18.90 11.98
C VAL A 195 15.60 18.22 13.29
N ASN A 196 16.61 18.00 14.14
CA ASN A 196 16.44 17.42 15.46
C ASN A 196 15.61 18.38 16.33
N PRO A 197 14.37 18.03 16.73
CA PRO A 197 13.56 18.89 17.59
C PRO A 197 14.14 19.03 19.01
N GLY A 198 15.05 18.13 19.41
CA GLY A 198 15.79 18.19 20.67
C GLY A 198 16.86 19.29 20.68
N GLU A 199 17.58 19.42 19.57
CA GLU A 199 18.70 20.35 19.38
C GLU A 199 18.32 21.63 18.63
N SER A 200 17.03 21.85 18.33
CA SER A 200 16.55 23.04 17.63
C SER A 200 15.59 23.90 18.45
N GLY A 201 15.56 25.18 18.08
CA GLY A 201 14.84 26.26 18.72
C GLY A 201 15.61 26.91 19.86
N SER A 202 15.37 28.21 20.05
CA SER A 202 15.87 28.98 21.21
C SER A 202 17.41 29.04 21.35
N GLY A 203 18.15 28.82 20.27
CA GLY A 203 19.61 28.89 20.25
C GLY A 203 20.30 27.58 20.64
N ARG A 204 19.56 26.47 20.74
CA ARG A 204 20.12 25.13 20.99
C ARG A 204 21.02 24.64 19.87
N GLU A 205 20.76 25.12 18.65
CA GLU A 205 21.45 24.69 17.44
C GLU A 205 22.97 24.94 17.46
N THR A 206 23.45 25.76 18.41
CA THR A 206 24.83 26.24 18.46
C THR A 206 25.31 26.52 19.90
N ASN A 207 24.61 26.01 20.93
CA ASN A 207 24.95 26.34 22.32
C ASN A 207 26.09 25.47 22.87
N GLY A 208 26.56 24.46 22.13
CA GLY A 208 27.59 23.52 22.53
C GLY A 208 27.13 22.57 23.64
N ILE A 209 25.84 22.27 23.72
CA ILE A 209 25.21 21.42 24.73
C ILE A 209 24.38 20.36 24.00
N ASP A 210 24.55 19.10 24.41
CA ASP A 210 23.62 18.02 24.07
C ASP A 210 22.31 18.21 24.88
N ASP A 211 21.36 18.95 24.30
CA ASP A 211 20.10 19.37 24.92
C ASP A 211 19.14 18.18 25.12
N ASP A 212 19.14 17.22 24.19
CA ASP A 212 18.27 16.05 24.18
C ASP A 212 18.86 14.82 24.91
N ARG A 213 20.16 14.88 25.22
CA ARG A 213 20.96 13.87 25.94
C ARG A 213 21.12 12.56 25.18
N ASN A 214 21.22 12.63 23.85
CA ASN A 214 21.45 11.49 22.98
C ASN A 214 22.93 11.09 22.87
N GLY A 215 23.86 11.91 23.38
CA GLY A 215 25.30 11.69 23.35
C GLY A 215 26.04 12.48 22.28
N TYR A 216 25.35 13.32 21.52
CA TYR A 216 25.85 14.10 20.40
C TYR A 216 25.52 15.58 20.64
N VAL A 217 26.52 16.45 20.57
CA VAL A 217 26.35 17.88 20.88
C VAL A 217 25.90 18.61 19.63
N ASP A 218 24.81 19.37 19.71
CA ASP A 218 24.30 20.22 18.62
C ASP A 218 24.07 19.42 17.31
N ASP A 219 23.56 18.18 17.37
CA ASP A 219 23.32 17.28 16.21
C ASP A 219 22.04 17.65 15.43
N VAL A 220 21.97 18.91 14.99
CA VAL A 220 20.77 19.53 14.39
C VAL A 220 20.28 18.79 13.15
N ASN A 221 21.17 18.33 12.28
CA ASN A 221 20.83 17.65 11.02
C ASN A 221 21.32 16.19 10.96
N GLY A 222 21.80 15.69 12.09
CA GLY A 222 22.47 14.40 12.23
C GLY A 222 23.89 14.54 12.76
N TRP A 223 24.67 13.49 12.59
CA TRP A 223 26.02 13.40 13.15
C TRP A 223 27.02 12.84 12.15
N ASP A 224 28.20 13.44 12.07
CA ASP A 224 29.33 12.84 11.37
C ASP A 224 30.13 11.93 12.31
N PHE A 225 30.06 10.62 12.04
CA PHE A 225 30.78 9.62 12.80
C PHE A 225 32.27 9.51 12.42
N ALA A 226 32.66 10.01 11.25
CA ALA A 226 34.05 9.95 10.79
C ALA A 226 34.91 11.01 11.50
N ASN A 227 34.47 12.26 11.54
CA ASN A 227 35.16 13.35 12.24
C ASN A 227 34.68 13.55 13.68
N ASN A 228 33.59 12.88 14.07
CA ASN A 228 33.01 12.93 15.41
C ASN A 228 32.61 14.36 15.80
N ASP A 229 31.84 15.00 14.94
CA ASP A 229 31.25 16.31 15.15
C ASP A 229 29.85 16.42 14.50
N ASN A 230 29.24 17.60 14.60
CA ASN A 230 27.92 17.91 14.07
C ASN A 230 27.94 18.45 12.63
N SER A 231 29.10 18.42 11.95
CA SER A 231 29.24 18.80 10.55
C SER A 231 28.87 17.61 9.67
N VAL A 232 27.59 17.47 9.31
CA VAL A 232 27.13 16.37 8.42
C VAL A 232 27.52 16.56 6.94
N TYR A 233 28.28 17.62 6.64
CA TYR A 233 28.74 17.96 5.30
C TYR A 233 30.16 18.53 5.36
N ASP A 234 31.09 17.84 4.73
CA ASP A 234 32.51 18.17 4.75
C ASP A 234 33.05 18.47 3.33
N PRO A 235 32.87 19.70 2.83
CA PRO A 235 33.37 20.09 1.52
C PRO A 235 34.89 20.17 1.51
N ASP A 236 35.53 19.71 0.42
CA ASP A 236 36.94 20.00 0.19
C ASP A 236 37.16 21.53 0.13
N PRO A 237 38.14 22.06 0.89
CA PRO A 237 38.33 23.51 1.03
C PRO A 237 38.84 24.20 -0.24
N ILE A 238 39.27 23.47 -1.26
CA ILE A 238 39.80 24.01 -2.52
C ILE A 238 38.75 23.93 -3.63
N SER A 239 38.12 22.77 -3.82
CA SER A 239 37.12 22.56 -4.87
C SER A 239 35.71 22.99 -4.43
N GLY A 240 35.46 23.08 -3.12
CA GLY A 240 34.11 23.19 -2.55
C GLY A 240 33.28 21.92 -2.78
N ALA A 241 33.95 20.83 -3.15
CA ALA A 241 33.36 19.57 -3.56
C ALA A 241 33.62 18.55 -2.45
N GLY A 242 32.58 17.96 -1.91
CA GLY A 242 32.62 16.95 -0.85
C GLY A 242 31.24 16.37 -0.70
N ASP A 243 31.18 15.13 -0.20
CA ASP A 243 29.98 14.33 0.07
C ASP A 243 28.93 14.36 -1.05
N GLU A 244 29.38 14.42 -2.32
CA GLU A 244 28.48 14.48 -3.46
C GLU A 244 27.73 13.17 -3.63
N HIS A 245 28.33 12.04 -3.24
CA HIS A 245 27.66 10.75 -3.30
C HIS A 245 26.46 10.73 -2.36
N GLY A 246 26.66 11.08 -1.08
CA GLY A 246 25.57 11.12 -0.11
C GLY A 246 24.52 12.19 -0.43
N THR A 247 24.95 13.34 -0.95
CA THR A 247 24.04 14.39 -1.46
C THR A 247 23.22 13.90 -2.66
N HIS A 248 23.82 13.15 -3.58
CA HIS A 248 23.13 12.56 -4.72
C HIS A 248 22.14 11.47 -4.30
N VAL A 249 22.52 10.63 -3.34
CA VAL A 249 21.63 9.63 -2.73
C VAL A 249 20.44 10.33 -2.08
N ALA A 250 20.68 11.37 -1.26
CA ALA A 250 19.63 12.17 -0.65
C ALA A 250 18.72 12.84 -1.70
N GLY A 251 19.27 13.35 -2.80
CA GLY A 251 18.49 13.91 -3.92
C GLY A 251 17.67 12.88 -4.69
N THR A 252 18.11 11.63 -4.75
CA THR A 252 17.36 10.50 -5.33
C THR A 252 16.23 10.05 -4.40
N ILE A 253 16.37 10.28 -3.10
CA ILE A 253 15.33 9.99 -2.11
C ILE A 253 14.33 11.14 -2.03
N ALA A 254 14.77 12.37 -1.72
CA ALA A 254 13.88 13.42 -1.25
C ALA A 254 14.28 14.82 -1.72
N ALA A 255 14.51 15.01 -3.02
CA ALA A 255 14.61 16.38 -3.50
C ALA A 255 13.23 17.09 -3.41
N ARG A 256 13.26 18.42 -3.48
CA ARG A 256 12.04 19.21 -3.45
C ARG A 256 11.21 18.95 -4.71
N ALA A 257 9.92 18.72 -4.51
CA ALA A 257 8.92 18.72 -5.56
C ALA A 257 8.22 20.08 -5.59
N THR A 258 8.24 20.81 -6.71
CA THR A 258 7.37 21.97 -6.88
C THR A 258 6.12 21.56 -7.65
N THR A 259 4.95 21.72 -7.03
CA THR A 259 3.67 21.59 -7.72
C THR A 259 3.32 22.92 -8.43
N PRO A 260 2.56 22.90 -9.55
CA PRO A 260 2.30 24.10 -10.36
C PRO A 260 1.47 25.23 -9.72
N SER A 261 1.17 25.19 -8.42
CA SER A 261 0.37 26.23 -7.77
C SER A 261 1.11 26.90 -6.60
N GLY A 262 1.87 27.94 -6.94
CA GLY A 262 1.93 29.14 -6.09
C GLY A 262 3.24 29.47 -5.38
N SER A 263 4.23 29.97 -6.13
CA SER A 263 4.94 31.22 -5.80
C SER A 263 5.84 31.66 -6.95
N PRO A 264 5.70 32.89 -7.48
CA PRO A 264 6.63 33.43 -8.47
C PRO A 264 7.94 33.78 -7.77
N GLY A 265 8.93 32.87 -7.79
CA GLY A 265 10.22 33.18 -7.17
C GLY A 265 11.34 32.14 -7.26
N SER A 266 11.08 30.87 -7.57
CA SER A 266 12.16 29.87 -7.61
C SER A 266 12.82 29.77 -8.99
N THR A 267 13.63 30.77 -9.35
CA THR A 267 14.59 30.61 -10.46
C THR A 267 15.71 29.66 -10.03
N GLY A 268 15.52 28.36 -10.22
CA GLY A 268 16.59 27.37 -10.10
C GLY A 268 17.59 27.52 -11.26
N ARG A 269 18.88 27.48 -10.97
CA ARG A 269 19.96 27.38 -11.97
C ARG A 269 19.98 25.97 -12.58
N PRO A 270 20.46 25.79 -13.83
CA PRO A 270 20.43 24.50 -14.53
C PRO A 270 21.41 23.50 -13.90
N GLY A 271 20.94 22.28 -13.60
CA GLY A 271 21.77 21.12 -13.31
C GLY A 271 21.61 20.50 -11.91
N SER A 272 20.39 20.18 -11.47
CA SER A 272 20.23 19.41 -10.24
C SER A 272 19.13 18.35 -10.35
N CYS A 273 19.46 17.12 -9.98
CA CYS A 273 18.58 15.96 -10.02
C CYS A 273 17.52 16.08 -8.91
N ARG A 274 16.23 16.15 -9.26
CA ARG A 274 15.16 16.24 -8.27
C ARG A 274 14.21 15.02 -8.30
N SER A 275 14.14 14.25 -7.22
CA SER A 275 13.10 13.23 -6.99
C SER A 275 12.04 13.73 -6.00
N SER A 276 10.76 13.36 -6.18
CA SER A 276 9.65 13.87 -5.34
C SER A 276 9.21 12.90 -4.24
N PHE A 277 10.07 12.53 -3.30
CA PHE A 277 9.55 12.03 -2.01
C PHE A 277 9.68 13.11 -0.94
N SER A 278 8.55 13.47 -0.32
CA SER A 278 8.53 14.22 0.92
C SER A 278 8.92 13.26 2.04
N ALA A 279 10.22 13.06 2.21
CA ALA A 279 10.82 12.36 3.33
C ALA A 279 11.89 13.26 3.92
N ARG A 280 12.00 13.29 5.25
CA ARG A 280 13.09 14.03 5.89
C ARG A 280 14.36 13.19 5.87
N THR A 281 15.43 13.68 5.24
CA THR A 281 16.72 12.97 5.23
C THR A 281 17.65 13.52 6.32
N GLY A 282 18.36 12.64 7.02
CA GLY A 282 19.38 13.03 8.00
C GLY A 282 20.12 11.82 8.54
N ALA A 283 21.35 11.98 8.99
CA ALA A 283 22.09 10.90 9.65
C ALA A 283 21.53 10.75 11.08
N ILE A 284 20.52 9.90 11.29
CA ILE A 284 19.88 9.77 12.62
C ILE A 284 20.80 8.99 13.57
N PRO A 285 21.32 9.60 14.65
CA PRO A 285 22.02 8.85 15.67
C PRO A 285 21.05 7.92 16.41
N ARG A 286 21.58 6.78 16.86
CA ARG A 286 20.79 5.77 17.58
C ARG A 286 20.18 6.41 18.83
N MET A 287 18.84 6.52 18.90
CA MET A 287 18.17 6.86 20.16
C MET A 287 18.63 5.88 21.25
N PRO A 288 19.08 6.35 22.43
CA PRO A 288 19.40 5.46 23.52
C PRO A 288 18.14 4.67 23.89
N SER A 289 18.24 3.34 23.83
CA SER A 289 17.13 2.47 24.27
C SER A 289 16.75 2.89 25.68
N ARG A 290 15.48 3.22 25.92
CA ARG A 290 14.94 3.28 27.27
C ARG A 290 15.19 1.92 27.92
N ARG A 291 16.27 1.79 28.68
CA ARG A 291 16.38 0.71 29.65
C ARG A 291 15.26 0.95 30.65
N SER A 292 14.20 0.16 30.50
CA SER A 292 13.24 -0.07 31.57
C SER A 292 14.02 -0.68 32.73
N THR A 293 14.51 0.16 33.64
CA THR A 293 14.86 -0.27 35.00
C THR A 293 13.55 -0.42 35.76
N THR A 294 12.89 -1.56 35.52
CA THR A 294 11.88 -2.06 36.45
C THR A 294 12.62 -2.60 37.68
N ARG A 295 12.46 -1.88 38.79
CA ARG A 295 12.71 -2.21 40.21
C ARG A 295 13.92 -3.07 40.58
#